data_AF-X6MIF8-F1
#
_entry.id   AF-X6MIF8-F1
#
_cell.length_a   1.000
_cell.length_b   1.000
_cell.length_c   1.000
_cell.angle_alpha   90.00
_cell.angle_beta   90.00
_cell.angle_gamma   90.00
#
_symmetry.space_group_name_H-M   'P 1'
#
loop_
_entity.id
_entity.type
_entity.pdbx_description
1 polymer ?
#
loop_
_entity_poly.entity_id
_entity_poly.type
_entity_poly.pdbx_seq_one_letter_code
_entity_poly.pdbx_strand_id
1 'polypeptide(L)'
;DVLLKEMLDLGMEIVMIKCASMGLNPLQNLNKNMNELYSHLCGLEKDFGMNVCGEGGEYETLVLDCPYLYRYYRIQIVDCEIMGGKDLTNPINPSGYLKINKMELIPKPAIVPCIANKQKNK
;
A
#
# COMPACT_ATOMS: atom_id res chain seq x y z
N ASP A 1 -11.83 10.08 -9.68
CA ASP A 1 -11.61 8.97 -8.73
C ASP A 1 -10.43 8.14 -9.18
N VAL A 2 -9.43 8.01 -8.31
CA VAL A 2 -8.18 7.28 -8.61
C VAL A 2 -8.36 5.83 -8.16
N LEU A 3 -7.97 4.85 -8.98
CA LEU A 3 -8.08 3.41 -8.72
C LEU A 3 -7.61 3.01 -7.30
N LEU A 4 -6.53 3.62 -6.80
CA LEU A 4 -6.04 3.38 -5.44
C LEU A 4 -7.12 3.65 -4.38
N LYS A 5 -7.90 4.73 -4.50
CA LYS A 5 -8.95 5.07 -3.54
C LYS A 5 -10.05 4.01 -3.53
N GLU A 6 -10.45 3.52 -4.69
CA GLU A 6 -11.46 2.45 -4.80
C GLU A 6 -10.98 1.17 -4.10
N MET A 7 -9.71 0.78 -4.28
CA MET A 7 -9.13 -0.37 -3.59
C MET A 7 -9.15 -0.20 -2.06
N LEU A 8 -8.83 1.00 -1.57
CA LEU A 8 -8.84 1.31 -0.14
C LEU A 8 -10.27 1.32 0.43
N ASP A 9 -11.23 1.89 -0.31
CA ASP A 9 -12.65 1.95 0.10
C ASP A 9 -13.32 0.57 0.08
N LEU A 10 -12.80 -0.36 -0.74
CA LEU A 10 -13.15 -1.78 -0.70
C LEU A 10 -12.57 -2.52 0.53
N GLY A 11 -11.81 -1.82 1.38
CA GLY A 11 -11.25 -2.37 2.62
C GLY A 11 -9.99 -3.20 2.41
N MET A 12 -9.29 -3.05 1.27
CA MET A 12 -8.00 -3.70 1.09
C MET A 12 -6.98 -3.13 2.08
N GLU A 13 -6.29 -4.03 2.79
CA GLU A 13 -5.15 -3.68 3.63
C GLU A 13 -3.88 -3.79 2.79
N ILE A 14 -3.33 -2.64 2.40
CA ILE A 14 -2.18 -2.55 1.52
C ILE A 14 -1.10 -1.77 2.25
N VAL A 15 0.14 -2.25 2.21
CA VAL A 15 1.31 -1.55 2.78
C VAL A 15 2.35 -1.25 1.72
N MET A 16 3.04 -0.12 1.85
CA MET A 16 4.17 0.22 0.97
C MET A 16 5.41 -0.58 1.38
N ILE A 17 6.00 -1.31 0.43
CA ILE A 17 7.19 -2.16 0.64
C ILE A 17 8.42 -1.67 -0.10
N LYS A 18 8.29 -0.71 -1.02
CA LYS A 18 9.43 -0.06 -1.68
C LYS A 18 9.00 1.32 -2.14
N CYS A 19 9.93 2.27 -2.13
CA CYS A 19 9.76 3.55 -2.80
C CYS A 19 11.07 4.03 -3.41
N ALA A 20 10.96 4.78 -4.50
CA ALA A 20 12.09 5.36 -5.24
C ALA A 20 11.63 6.63 -5.98
N SER A 21 10.96 7.54 -5.27
CA SER A 21 10.42 8.77 -5.85
C SER A 21 10.69 9.98 -4.96
N MET A 22 10.76 11.16 -5.59
CA MET A 22 10.91 12.42 -4.88
C MET A 22 9.70 12.65 -3.95
N GLY A 23 9.97 13.03 -2.71
CA GLY A 23 8.94 13.25 -1.68
C GLY A 23 8.43 11.98 -0.98
N LEU A 24 8.86 10.78 -1.39
CA LEU A 24 8.63 9.53 -0.67
C LEU A 24 9.85 9.17 0.18
N ASN A 25 9.80 9.48 1.47
CA ASN A 25 10.84 9.12 2.43
C ASN A 25 10.68 7.65 2.88
N PRO A 26 11.62 6.74 2.54
CA PRO A 26 11.52 5.34 2.92
C PRO A 26 11.36 5.11 4.43
N LEU A 27 12.02 5.92 5.26
CA LEU A 27 11.97 5.78 6.72
C LEU A 27 10.62 6.20 7.32
N GLN A 28 9.83 6.98 6.59
CA GLN A 28 8.51 7.45 7.03
C GLN A 28 7.36 6.71 6.35
N ASN A 29 7.58 6.23 5.12
CA ASN A 29 6.53 5.68 4.27
C ASN A 29 6.55 4.15 4.16
N LEU A 30 7.70 3.48 4.31
CA LEU A 30 7.74 2.02 4.27
C LEU A 30 7.00 1.41 5.46
N ASN A 31 6.36 0.26 5.22
CA ASN A 31 5.53 -0.46 6.18
C ASN A 31 4.33 0.36 6.71
N LYS A 32 3.96 1.45 6.03
CA LYS A 32 2.74 2.19 6.31
C LYS A 32 1.58 1.68 5.47
N ASN A 33 0.39 1.74 6.05
CA ASN A 33 -0.83 1.44 5.32
C ASN A 33 -1.09 2.52 4.26
N MET A 34 -1.51 2.10 3.07
CA MET A 34 -1.79 3.02 1.97
C MET A 34 -2.93 4.00 2.29
N ASN A 35 -3.84 3.69 3.23
CA ASN A 35 -4.82 4.66 3.75
C ASN A 35 -4.15 5.85 4.44
N GLU A 36 -3.08 5.61 5.20
CA GLU A 36 -2.31 6.69 5.86
C GLU A 36 -1.54 7.53 4.85
N LEU A 37 -1.10 6.92 3.75
CA LEU A 37 -0.28 7.58 2.73
C LEU A 37 -1.11 8.28 1.65
N TYR A 38 -2.38 7.91 1.45
CA TYR A 38 -3.17 8.36 0.31
C TYR A 38 -3.20 9.87 0.12
N SER A 39 -3.44 10.63 1.20
CA SER A 39 -3.45 12.10 1.14
C SER A 39 -2.08 12.69 0.79
N HIS A 40 -1.00 12.09 1.29
CA HIS A 40 0.38 12.46 0.95
C HIS A 40 0.67 12.21 -0.53
N LEU A 41 0.27 11.05 -1.06
CA LEU A 41 0.46 10.72 -2.48
C LEU A 41 -0.27 11.69 -3.41
N CYS A 42 -1.51 12.06 -3.09
CA CYS A 42 -2.25 13.09 -3.84
C CYS A 42 -1.61 14.48 -3.75
N GLY A 43 -0.85 14.78 -2.69
CA GLY A 43 -0.02 15.98 -2.60
C GLY A 43 1.16 15.91 -3.58
N LEU A 44 1.89 14.80 -3.57
CA LEU A 44 3.05 14.58 -4.45
C LEU A 44 2.67 14.54 -5.94
N GLU A 45 1.47 14.08 -6.29
CA GLU A 45 0.95 14.19 -7.66
C GLU A 45 0.88 15.66 -8.11
N LYS A 46 0.40 16.55 -7.24
CA LYS A 46 0.27 17.98 -7.55
C LYS A 46 1.62 18.69 -7.58
N ASP A 47 2.51 18.34 -6.66
CA ASP A 47 3.79 19.01 -6.49
C ASP A 47 4.84 18.53 -7.50
N PHE A 48 4.81 17.24 -7.85
CA PHE A 48 5.87 16.58 -8.61
C PHE A 48 5.38 15.76 -9.80
N GLY A 49 4.08 15.68 -10.06
CA GLY A 49 3.53 14.88 -11.17
C GLY A 49 3.61 13.38 -10.95
N MET A 50 3.79 12.94 -9.70
CA MET A 50 3.86 11.53 -9.33
C MET A 50 2.53 10.81 -9.63
N ASN A 51 2.59 9.57 -10.10
CA ASN A 51 1.41 8.75 -10.31
C ASN A 51 0.89 8.21 -8.97
N VAL A 52 -0.33 8.58 -8.58
CA VAL A 52 -0.89 8.15 -7.28
C VAL A 52 -1.03 6.63 -7.16
N CYS A 53 -1.10 5.88 -8.26
CA CYS A 53 -1.12 4.42 -8.26
C CYS A 53 0.28 3.78 -8.32
N GLY A 54 1.35 4.57 -8.36
CA GLY A 54 2.74 4.10 -8.39
C GLY A 54 3.20 3.58 -9.75
N GLU A 55 2.49 3.90 -10.83
CA GLU A 55 2.93 3.53 -12.19
C GLU A 55 4.32 4.13 -12.47
N GLY A 56 5.14 3.41 -13.24
CA GLY A 56 6.52 3.84 -13.50
C GLY A 56 7.53 3.46 -12.42
N GLY A 57 7.11 2.75 -11.36
CA GLY A 57 8.01 2.18 -10.35
C GLY A 57 8.34 3.14 -9.20
N GLU A 58 7.48 4.13 -8.96
CA GLU A 58 7.63 5.12 -7.89
C GLU A 58 7.59 4.47 -6.51
N TYR A 59 6.72 3.47 -6.35
CA TYR A 59 6.65 2.61 -5.18
C TYR A 59 6.10 1.23 -5.52
N GLU A 60 6.34 0.26 -4.64
CA GLU A 60 5.73 -1.07 -4.71
C GLU A 60 4.99 -1.36 -3.39
N THR A 61 3.93 -2.17 -3.47
CA THR A 61 3.07 -2.49 -2.33
C THR A 61 2.89 -3.98 -2.11
N LEU A 62 2.59 -4.37 -0.88
CA LEU A 62 2.13 -5.70 -0.51
C LEU A 62 0.68 -5.62 -0.01
N VAL A 63 -0.19 -6.48 -0.53
CA VAL A 63 -1.57 -6.63 -0.05
C VAL A 63 -1.56 -7.62 1.12
N LEU A 64 -1.86 -7.15 2.32
CA LEU A 64 -1.95 -7.94 3.54
C LEU A 64 -3.33 -8.57 3.71
N ASP A 65 -4.37 -7.84 3.34
CA ASP A 65 -5.73 -8.36 3.28
C ASP A 65 -6.51 -7.83 2.08
N CYS A 66 -7.29 -8.73 1.45
CA CYS A 66 -8.27 -8.38 0.43
C CYS A 66 -9.60 -9.00 0.80
N PRO A 67 -10.55 -8.25 1.40
CA PRO A 67 -11.82 -8.76 1.91
C PRO A 67 -12.57 -9.72 0.99
N TYR A 68 -12.58 -9.43 -0.31
CA TYR A 68 -13.36 -10.17 -1.31
C TYR A 68 -12.64 -11.40 -1.86
N LEU A 69 -11.32 -11.51 -1.65
CA LEU A 69 -10.50 -12.62 -2.15
C LEU A 69 -9.99 -13.52 -1.03
N TYR A 70 -9.56 -12.93 0.09
CA TYR A 70 -8.99 -13.64 1.23
C TYR A 70 -10.14 -14.00 2.18
N ARG A 71 -10.45 -15.29 2.28
CA ARG A 71 -11.70 -15.73 2.95
C ARG A 71 -11.55 -16.01 4.44
N TYR A 72 -10.43 -16.61 4.84
CA TYR A 72 -10.24 -17.16 6.19
C TYR A 72 -9.00 -16.62 6.91
N TYR A 73 -8.04 -16.10 6.16
CA TYR A 73 -6.76 -15.64 6.69
C TYR A 73 -6.38 -14.31 6.06
N ARG A 74 -5.57 -13.54 6.77
CA ARG A 74 -4.82 -12.40 6.24
C ARG A 74 -3.34 -12.61 6.49
N ILE A 75 -2.49 -11.86 5.81
CA ILE A 75 -1.05 -11.87 6.01
C ILE A 75 -0.70 -10.86 7.10
N GLN A 76 0.17 -11.24 8.03
CA GLN A 76 0.79 -10.33 8.99
C GLN A 76 2.31 -10.33 8.79
N ILE A 77 2.90 -9.16 8.63
CA ILE A 77 4.35 -8.97 8.71
C ILE A 77 4.73 -9.02 10.19
N VAL A 78 5.59 -9.96 10.56
CA VAL A 78 6.02 -10.19 11.95
C VAL A 78 7.38 -9.57 12.21
N ASP A 79 8.30 -9.69 11.25
CA ASP A 79 9.64 -9.13 11.34
C ASP A 79 10.09 -8.61 9.98
N CYS A 80 10.64 -7.39 9.98
CA CYS A 80 11.11 -6.71 8.79
C CYS A 80 12.10 -5.59 9.10
N GLU A 81 12.95 -5.29 8.13
CA GLU A 81 13.97 -4.25 8.20
C GLU A 81 13.86 -3.32 6.99
N ILE A 82 14.15 -2.03 7.16
CA ILE A 82 14.26 -1.10 6.03
C ILE A 82 15.68 -1.18 5.46
N MET A 83 15.78 -1.41 4.15
CA MET A 83 17.02 -1.52 3.39
C MET A 83 17.11 -0.40 2.35
N GLY A 84 18.32 0.06 2.05
CA GLY A 84 18.57 1.12 1.06
C GLY A 84 19.90 1.86 1.28
N GLY A 85 20.61 1.59 2.38
CA GLY A 85 21.94 2.14 2.62
C GLY A 85 21.94 3.68 2.61
N LYS A 86 22.80 4.28 1.78
CA LYS A 86 22.89 5.74 1.63
C LYS A 86 21.70 6.34 0.88
N ASP A 87 21.00 5.54 0.08
CA ASP A 87 19.88 6.04 -0.71
C ASP A 87 18.64 6.32 0.12
N LEU A 88 18.55 5.76 1.34
CA LEU A 88 17.48 6.06 2.30
C LEU A 88 17.39 7.55 2.64
N THR A 89 18.54 8.23 2.62
CA THR A 89 18.67 9.65 2.99
C THR A 89 19.11 10.51 1.82
N ASN A 90 18.98 10.02 0.58
CA ASN A 90 19.25 10.83 -0.60
C ASN A 90 18.32 12.07 -0.62
N PRO A 91 18.85 13.29 -0.72
CA PRO A 91 18.05 14.52 -0.59
C PRO A 91 17.14 14.80 -1.79
N ILE A 92 17.36 14.12 -2.92
CA ILE A 92 16.61 14.35 -4.16
C ILE A 92 15.61 13.22 -4.39
N ASN A 93 16.09 11.99 -4.40
CA ASN A 93 15.30 10.80 -4.70
C ASN A 93 15.60 9.69 -3.68
N PRO A 94 15.12 9.86 -2.43
CA PRO A 94 15.31 8.83 -1.43
C PRO A 94 14.67 7.52 -1.87
N SER A 95 15.38 6.41 -1.68
CA SER A 95 14.90 5.10 -2.09
C SER A 95 15.25 4.02 -1.09
N GLY A 96 14.37 3.03 -0.99
CA GLY A 96 14.51 1.93 -0.06
C GLY A 96 13.39 0.92 -0.21
N TYR A 97 13.58 -0.24 0.42
CA TYR A 97 12.61 -1.32 0.43
C TYR A 97 12.57 -2.02 1.78
N LEU A 98 11.46 -2.69 2.03
CA LEU A 98 11.22 -3.50 3.21
C LEU A 98 11.75 -4.91 2.95
N LYS A 99 12.82 -5.29 3.66
CA LYS A 99 13.27 -6.67 3.74
C LYS A 99 12.41 -7.38 4.78
N ILE A 100 11.45 -8.16 4.32
CA ILE A 100 10.55 -8.92 5.19
C ILE A 100 11.24 -10.22 5.57
N ASN A 101 11.57 -10.38 6.85
CA ASN A 101 12.24 -11.57 7.38
C ASN A 101 11.22 -12.66 7.74
N LYS A 102 10.04 -12.26 8.22
CA LYS A 102 8.99 -13.19 8.65
C LYS A 102 7.58 -12.67 8.38
N MET A 103 6.74 -13.52 7.82
CA MET A 103 5.30 -13.33 7.69
C MET A 103 4.55 -14.53 8.24
N GLU A 104 3.35 -14.29 8.74
CA GLU A 104 2.43 -15.31 9.23
C GLU A 104 1.04 -15.13 8.62
N LEU A 105 0.31 -16.23 8.49
CA LEU A 105 -1.11 -16.20 8.17
C LEU A 105 -1.91 -16.17 9.46
N ILE A 106 -2.70 -15.11 9.62
CA ILE A 106 -3.54 -14.92 10.81
C ILE A 106 -4.99 -15.17 10.42
N PRO A 107 -5.74 -16.04 11.15
CA PRO A 107 -7.16 -16.20 10.92
C PRO A 107 -7.89 -14.87 11.01
N LYS A 108 -8.85 -14.65 10.11
CA LYS A 108 -9.75 -13.50 10.16
C LYS A 108 -11.21 -13.97 10.17
N PRO A 109 -12.15 -13.15 10.70
CA PRO A 109 -13.56 -13.47 10.61
C PRO A 109 -13.96 -13.70 9.15
N ALA A 110 -14.75 -14.74 8.90
CA ALA A 110 -15.31 -14.95 7.57
C ALA A 110 -16.17 -13.73 7.22
N ILE A 111 -15.76 -12.97 6.21
CA ILE A 111 -16.58 -11.89 5.68
C ILE A 111 -17.73 -12.56 4.96
N VAL A 112 -18.94 -12.42 5.49
CA VAL A 112 -20.15 -12.76 4.74
C VAL A 112 -20.21 -11.77 3.58
N PRO A 113 -20.08 -12.21 2.32
CA PRO A 113 -20.19 -11.28 1.22
C PRO A 113 -21.57 -10.64 1.30
N CYS A 114 -21.63 -9.33 1.48
CA CYS A 114 -22.84 -8.58 1.21
C CYS A 114 -23.20 -8.90 -0.24
N ILE A 115 -24.30 -9.63 -0.46
CA ILE A 115 -24.82 -9.84 -1.81
C ILE A 115 -25.10 -8.43 -2.33
N ALA A 116 -24.25 -7.95 -3.23
CA ALA A 116 -24.53 -6.73 -3.96
C ALA A 116 -25.79 -7.01 -4.77
N ASN A 117 -26.94 -6.60 -4.23
CA ASN A 117 -28.16 -6.47 -5.01
C ASN A 117 -27.80 -5.50 -6.12
N LYS A 118 -27.52 -6.03 -7.31
CA LYS A 118 -27.53 -5.26 -8.55
C LYS A 118 -28.92 -4.65 -8.63
N GLN A 119 -29.08 -3.42 -8.14
CA GLN A 119 -30.20 -2.59 -8.52
C GLN A 119 -30.03 -2.42 -10.03
N LYS A 120 -30.83 -3.20 -10.76
CA LYS A 120 -31.16 -2.96 -12.16
C LYS A 120 -31.82 -1.59 -12.20
N ASN A 121 -31.03 -0.53 -12.34
CA ASN A 121 -31.60 0.74 -12.73
C ASN A 121 -31.86 0.67 -14.23
N LYS A 122 -33.16 0.72 -14.53
CA LYS A 122 -33.77 0.94 -15.83
C LYS A 122 -33.30 2.25 -16.45
#